data_AF-A0A350Q7M7-F1
#
_entry.id   AF-A0A350Q7M7-F1
#
_cell.length_a   1.000
_cell.length_b   1.000
_cell.length_c   1.000
_cell.angle_alpha   90.00
_cell.angle_beta   90.00
_cell.angle_gamma   90.00
#
_symmetry.space_group_name_H-M   'P 1'
#
loop_
_entity.id
_entity.type
_entity.pdbx_description
1 polymer ?
#
loop_
_entity_poly.entity_id
_entity_poly.type
_entity_poly.pdbx_seq_one_letter_code
_entity_poly.pdbx_strand_id
1 'polypeptide(L)'
;YSRLPEGFRAWRDRASFAEDAYLGLWLAWLLWLRTPALIPQGVGAVARSDLLGIPLSVLAMLGFLVAAGIIVNLARLIALAPGKVSRVFGWLSTGIRPRAWGLASAILGAWVALALLVGPVLGPM
;
A
#
# COMPACT_ATOMS: atom_id res chain seq x y z
N TYR A 1 -6.31 -14.44 -4.85
CA TYR A 1 -7.75 -14.68 -5.08
C TYR A 1 -8.12 -16.17 -5.01
N SER A 2 -7.45 -17.07 -5.75
CA SER A 2 -7.71 -18.52 -5.70
C SER A 2 -7.45 -19.18 -4.34
N ARG A 3 -6.61 -18.59 -3.49
CA ARG A 3 -6.33 -19.05 -2.12
C ARG A 3 -7.25 -18.47 -1.04
N LEU A 4 -8.29 -17.71 -1.41
CA LEU A 4 -9.23 -17.12 -0.45
C LEU A 4 -10.38 -18.09 -0.13
N PRO A 5 -10.92 -18.07 1.11
CA PRO A 5 -12.08 -18.87 1.48
C PRO A 5 -13.27 -18.67 0.52
N GLU A 6 -14.05 -19.73 0.30
CA GLU A 6 -15.18 -19.70 -0.63
C GLU A 6 -16.24 -18.65 -0.27
N GLY A 7 -16.54 -18.49 1.02
CA GLY A 7 -17.47 -17.45 1.49
C GLY A 7 -17.04 -16.03 1.11
N PHE A 8 -15.73 -15.75 1.15
CA PHE A 8 -15.21 -14.45 0.72
C PHE A 8 -15.29 -14.26 -0.79
N ARG A 9 -15.03 -15.32 -1.57
CA ARG A 9 -15.13 -15.28 -3.04
C ARG A 9 -16.59 -15.14 -3.51
N ALA A 10 -17.54 -15.71 -2.77
CA ALA A 10 -18.97 -15.56 -3.03
C ALA A 10 -19.46 -14.14 -2.75
N TRP A 11 -18.94 -13.50 -1.70
CA TRP A 11 -19.27 -12.12 -1.35
C TRP A 11 -18.53 -11.07 -2.22
N ARG A 12 -17.31 -11.38 -2.68
CA ARG A 12 -16.46 -10.42 -3.39
C ARG A 12 -15.92 -10.96 -4.71
N ASP A 13 -16.26 -10.27 -5.79
CA ASP A 13 -15.75 -10.57 -7.12
C ASP A 13 -14.26 -10.22 -7.25
N ARG A 14 -13.63 -10.83 -8.27
CA ARG A 14 -12.20 -10.68 -8.53
C ARG A 14 -11.82 -9.25 -8.93
N ALA A 15 -12.68 -8.55 -9.67
CA ALA A 15 -12.37 -7.20 -10.15
C ALA A 15 -12.37 -6.21 -9.00
N SER A 16 -13.37 -6.26 -8.11
CA SER A 16 -13.40 -5.40 -6.91
C SER A 16 -12.23 -5.69 -5.97
N PHE A 17 -11.78 -6.94 -5.84
CA PHE A 17 -10.59 -7.27 -5.07
C PHE A 17 -9.32 -6.63 -5.67
N ALA A 18 -9.18 -6.68 -6.99
CA ALA A 18 -8.05 -6.04 -7.67
C ALA A 18 -8.08 -4.52 -7.50
N GLU A 19 -9.26 -3.90 -7.55
CA GLU A 19 -9.42 -2.45 -7.29
C GLU A 19 -8.97 -2.05 -5.90
N ASP A 20 -9.26 -2.83 -4.85
CA ASP A 20 -8.76 -2.54 -3.50
C ASP A 20 -7.24 -2.64 -3.42
N ALA A 21 -6.65 -3.64 -4.07
CA ALA A 21 -5.20 -3.77 -4.14
C ALA A 21 -4.58 -2.55 -4.85
N TYR A 22 -5.22 -2.03 -5.91
CA TYR A 22 -4.78 -0.81 -6.58
C TYR A 22 -4.94 0.44 -5.73
N LEU A 23 -6.06 0.58 -5.00
CA LEU A 23 -6.26 1.70 -4.07
C LEU A 23 -5.23 1.66 -2.93
N GLY A 24 -4.93 0.47 -2.40
CA GLY A 24 -3.87 0.28 -1.40
C GLY A 24 -2.48 0.64 -1.94
N LEU A 25 -2.18 0.25 -3.18
CA LEU A 25 -0.92 0.62 -3.84
C LEU A 25 -0.81 2.14 -4.08
N TRP A 26 -1.92 2.79 -4.47
CA TRP A 26 -2.02 4.24 -4.60
C TRP A 26 -1.75 4.95 -3.26
N LEU A 27 -2.41 4.48 -2.20
CA LEU A 27 -2.21 5.00 -0.86
C LEU A 27 -0.74 4.88 -0.44
N ALA A 28 -0.14 3.72 -0.67
CA ALA A 28 1.28 3.49 -0.39
C ALA A 28 2.18 4.47 -1.16
N TRP A 29 1.88 4.73 -2.43
CA TRP A 29 2.60 5.70 -3.25
C TRP A 29 2.49 7.14 -2.71
N LEU A 30 1.28 7.58 -2.39
CA LEU A 30 1.04 8.93 -1.88
C LEU A 30 1.71 9.14 -0.51
N LEU A 31 1.61 8.14 0.37
CA LEU A 31 2.27 8.16 1.68
C LEU A 31 3.78 8.17 1.53
N TRP A 32 4.33 7.38 0.61
CA TRP A 32 5.75 7.33 0.35
C TRP A 32 6.28 8.66 -0.21
N LEU A 33 5.58 9.28 -1.17
CA LEU A 33 5.95 10.61 -1.68
C LEU A 33 5.86 11.70 -0.60
N ARG A 34 4.86 11.62 0.29
CA ARG A 34 4.66 12.60 1.36
C ARG A 34 5.65 12.43 2.52
N THR A 35 5.93 11.19 2.90
CA THR A 35 6.73 10.85 4.08
C THR A 35 7.45 9.53 3.84
N PRO A 36 8.56 9.52 3.09
CA PRO A 36 9.24 8.29 2.66
C PRO A 36 9.79 7.47 3.84
N ALA A 37 10.08 8.13 4.96
CA ALA A 37 10.58 7.50 6.17
C ALA A 37 9.49 6.93 7.08
N LEU A 38 8.19 7.02 6.75
CA LEU A 38 7.10 6.66 7.66
C LEU A 38 7.21 5.23 8.22
N ILE A 39 7.41 4.23 7.33
CA ILE A 39 7.54 2.83 7.74
C ILE A 39 8.92 2.54 8.37
N PRO A 40 10.06 2.97 7.79
CA PRO A 40 11.36 2.80 8.44
C PRO A 40 11.45 3.45 9.83
N GLN A 41 10.83 4.61 10.04
CA GLN A 41 10.82 5.31 11.31
C GLN A 41 9.83 4.68 12.30
N GLY A 42 8.62 4.34 11.85
CA GLY A 42 7.58 3.77 12.71
C GLY A 42 7.79 2.30 13.09
N VAL A 43 8.46 1.53 12.24
CA VAL A 43 8.72 0.09 12.47
C VAL A 43 10.21 -0.18 12.68
N GLY A 44 11.06 0.35 11.80
CA GLY A 44 12.49 0.08 11.83
C GLY A 44 13.22 0.69 13.03
N ALA A 45 12.82 1.89 13.48
CA ALA A 45 13.40 2.48 14.69
C ALA A 45 12.98 1.70 15.96
N VAL A 46 11.72 1.26 16.01
CA VAL A 46 11.19 0.43 17.12
C VAL A 46 11.89 -0.93 17.15
N ALA A 47 12.16 -1.55 16.00
CA ALA A 47 12.90 -2.81 15.94
C ALA A 47 14.34 -2.71 16.48
N ARG A 48 14.93 -1.51 16.46
CA ARG A 48 16.32 -1.26 16.91
C ARG A 48 16.43 -0.81 18.37
N SER A 49 15.32 -0.57 19.06
CA SER A 49 15.37 0.06 20.39
C SER A 49 15.86 -0.90 21.48
N ASP A 50 15.35 -2.13 21.53
CA ASP A 50 15.70 -3.14 22.54
C ASP A 50 15.11 -4.52 22.19
N LEU A 51 15.37 -5.54 23.03
CA LEU A 51 14.82 -6.90 22.88
C LEU A 51 13.28 -6.92 22.79
N LEU A 52 12.60 -6.02 23.50
CA LEU A 52 11.14 -5.81 23.42
C LEU A 52 10.70 -5.02 22.17
N GLY A 53 11.63 -4.30 21.53
CA GLY A 53 11.38 -3.56 20.31
C GLY A 53 11.02 -4.44 19.12
N ILE A 54 11.56 -5.67 19.06
CA ILE A 54 11.26 -6.63 17.99
C ILE A 54 9.76 -6.99 17.96
N PRO A 55 9.13 -7.54 19.02
CA PRO A 55 7.70 -7.83 18.98
C PRO A 55 6.82 -6.58 18.84
N LEU A 56 7.24 -5.44 19.42
CA LEU A 56 6.54 -4.16 19.26
C LEU A 56 6.58 -3.64 17.82
N SER A 57 7.67 -3.89 17.09
CA SER A 57 7.78 -3.50 15.67
C SER A 57 6.82 -4.30 14.79
N VAL A 58 6.60 -5.58 15.08
CA VAL A 58 5.58 -6.40 14.41
C VAL A 58 4.18 -5.84 14.68
N LEU A 59 3.87 -5.51 15.94
CA LEU A 59 2.61 -4.86 16.30
C LEU A 59 2.43 -3.51 15.59
N ALA A 60 3.48 -2.69 15.50
CA ALA A 60 3.46 -1.42 14.78
C ALA A 60 3.17 -1.62 13.28
N MET A 61 3.81 -2.62 12.65
CA MET A 61 3.54 -2.97 11.26
C MET A 61 2.09 -3.43 11.04
N LEU A 62 1.55 -4.26 11.95
CA LEU A 62 0.14 -4.65 11.90
C LEU A 62 -0.79 -3.44 12.05
N GLY A 63 -0.45 -2.48 12.93
CA GLY A 63 -1.16 -1.21 13.06
C GLY A 63 -1.21 -0.42 11.75
N PHE A 64 -0.07 -0.30 11.05
CA PHE A 64 -0.02 0.33 9.73
C PHE A 64 -0.89 -0.40 8.71
N LEU A 65 -0.89 -1.74 8.71
CA LEU A 65 -1.70 -2.53 7.78
C LEU A 65 -3.21 -2.34 8.03
N VAL A 66 -3.62 -2.30 9.30
CA VAL A 66 -5.02 -2.02 9.69
C VAL A 66 -5.41 -0.61 9.28
N ALA A 67 -4.58 0.39 9.57
CA ALA A 67 -4.84 1.78 9.19
C ALA A 67 -4.96 1.94 7.67
N ALA A 68 -4.07 1.32 6.89
CA ALA A 68 -4.14 1.31 5.43
C ALA A 68 -5.45 0.68 4.94
N GLY A 69 -5.85 -0.46 5.52
CA GLY A 69 -7.12 -1.12 5.21
C GLY A 69 -8.35 -0.25 5.49
N ILE A 70 -8.36 0.48 6.61
CA ILE A 70 -9.43 1.42 6.97
C ILE A 70 -9.49 2.56 5.94
N ILE A 71 -8.34 3.16 5.59
CA ILE A 71 -8.27 4.26 4.62
C ILE A 71 -8.76 3.81 3.25
N VAL A 72 -8.38 2.62 2.78
CA VAL A 72 -8.86 2.08 1.48
C VAL A 72 -10.37 1.88 1.51
N ASN A 73 -10.93 1.36 2.59
CA ASN A 73 -12.38 1.22 2.73
C ASN A 73 -13.08 2.58 2.73
N LEU A 74 -12.56 3.59 3.43
CA LEU A 74 -13.09 4.96 3.41
C LEU A 74 -13.01 5.57 2.00
N ALA A 75 -11.88 5.44 1.32
CA ALA A 75 -11.70 5.92 -0.05
C ALA A 75 -12.71 5.27 -1.00
N ARG A 76 -13.01 3.98 -0.82
CA ARG A 76 -14.05 3.27 -1.57
C ARG A 76 -15.44 3.81 -1.27
N LEU A 77 -15.78 4.05 -0.01
CA LEU A 77 -17.07 4.66 0.37
C LEU A 77 -17.26 6.03 -0.30
N ILE A 78 -16.20 6.85 -0.30
CA ILE A 78 -16.19 8.15 -0.97
C ILE A 78 -16.33 7.98 -2.48
N ALA A 79 -15.60 7.04 -3.09
CA ALA A 79 -15.66 6.79 -4.53
C ALA A 79 -17.00 6.20 -5.01
N LEU A 80 -17.77 5.59 -4.13
CA LEU A 80 -19.11 5.07 -4.41
C LEU A 80 -20.21 6.13 -4.25
N ALA A 81 -19.98 7.19 -3.47
CA ALA A 81 -20.94 8.26 -3.25
C ALA A 81 -21.48 8.95 -4.53
N PRO A 82 -20.67 9.17 -5.60
CA PRO A 82 -21.15 9.78 -6.85
C PRO A 82 -21.95 8.84 -7.77
N GLY A 83 -22.11 7.56 -7.42
CA GLY A 83 -22.88 6.59 -8.19
C GLY A 83 -22.40 6.42 -9.65
N LYS A 84 -23.18 6.93 -10.62
CA LYS A 84 -22.97 6.71 -12.06
C LYS A 84 -21.70 7.37 -12.61
N VAL A 85 -21.25 8.49 -12.02
CA VAL A 85 -20.06 9.24 -12.49
C VAL A 85 -18.78 8.46 -12.23
N SER A 86 -18.69 7.77 -11.10
CA SER A 86 -17.56 6.89 -10.73
C SER A 86 -17.32 5.79 -11.78
N ARG A 87 -18.41 5.28 -12.37
CA ARG A 87 -18.36 4.24 -13.40
C ARG A 87 -17.64 4.72 -14.66
N VAL A 88 -17.89 5.96 -15.11
CA VAL A 88 -17.31 6.55 -16.34
C VAL A 88 -15.79 6.69 -16.23
N PHE A 89 -15.28 7.21 -15.11
CA PHE A 89 -13.84 7.27 -14.85
C PHE A 89 -13.20 5.88 -14.72
N GLY A 90 -13.98 4.90 -14.26
CA GLY A 90 -13.59 3.49 -14.27
C GLY A 90 -13.20 2.99 -15.67
N TRP A 91 -14.07 3.20 -16.66
CA TRP A 91 -13.89 2.77 -18.05
C TRP A 91 -12.72 3.43 -18.76
N LEU A 92 -12.42 4.69 -18.47
CA LEU A 92 -11.31 5.42 -19.08
C LEU A 92 -9.93 4.89 -18.65
N SER A 93 -9.86 4.22 -17.50
CA SER A 93 -8.59 3.86 -16.86
C SER A 93 -8.22 2.37 -16.99
N THR A 94 -9.14 1.50 -17.41
CA THR A 94 -8.92 0.04 -17.51
C THR A 94 -7.78 -0.39 -18.44
N GLY A 95 -7.47 0.38 -19.50
CA GLY A 95 -6.42 0.02 -20.48
C GLY A 95 -4.98 0.30 -20.04
N ILE A 96 -4.76 1.32 -19.19
CA ILE A 96 -3.42 1.79 -18.82
C ILE A 96 -2.96 1.24 -17.47
N ARG A 97 -3.93 0.88 -16.59
CA ARG A 97 -3.68 0.46 -15.21
C ARG A 97 -2.53 -0.56 -15.10
N PRO A 98 -2.59 -1.79 -15.64
CA PRO A 98 -1.62 -2.83 -15.25
C PRO A 98 -0.16 -2.49 -15.58
N ARG A 99 0.07 -1.81 -16.71
CA ARG A 99 1.43 -1.44 -17.17
C ARG A 99 2.00 -0.25 -16.41
N ALA A 100 1.20 0.79 -16.20
CA ALA A 100 1.60 1.94 -15.39
C ALA A 100 1.89 1.52 -13.94
N TRP A 101 1.08 0.61 -13.38
CA TRP A 101 1.26 0.08 -12.02
C TRP A 101 2.53 -0.76 -11.85
N GLY A 102 2.84 -1.61 -12.85
CA GLY A 102 4.06 -2.40 -12.85
C GLY A 102 5.31 -1.51 -12.86
N LEU A 103 5.32 -0.48 -13.73
CA LEU A 103 6.41 0.48 -13.81
C LEU A 103 6.56 1.30 -12.52
N ALA A 104 5.45 1.78 -11.96
CA ALA A 104 5.46 2.52 -10.71
C ALA A 104 6.02 1.68 -9.55
N SER A 105 5.59 0.41 -9.44
CA SER A 105 6.10 -0.50 -8.41
C SER A 105 7.59 -0.81 -8.60
N ALA A 106 8.05 -0.94 -9.85
CA ALA A 106 9.46 -1.15 -10.17
C ALA A 106 10.33 0.05 -9.79
N ILE A 107 9.88 1.28 -10.08
CA ILE A 107 10.59 2.51 -9.71
C ILE A 107 10.70 2.63 -8.19
N LEU A 108 9.61 2.37 -7.46
CA LEU A 108 9.59 2.44 -6.00
C LEU A 108 10.52 1.39 -5.39
N GLY A 109 10.47 0.15 -5.89
CA GLY A 109 11.37 -0.92 -5.49
C GLY A 109 12.84 -0.59 -5.77
N ALA A 110 13.15 -0.03 -6.94
CA ALA A 110 14.51 0.40 -7.30
C ALA A 110 15.00 1.53 -6.39
N TRP A 111 14.17 2.51 -6.10
CA TRP A 111 14.51 3.58 -5.17
C TRP A 111 14.78 3.06 -3.76
N VAL A 112 13.93 2.16 -3.24
CA VAL A 112 14.14 1.57 -1.90
C VAL A 112 15.45 0.77 -1.88
N ALA A 113 15.70 -0.05 -2.90
CA ALA A 113 16.93 -0.82 -3.01
C ALA A 113 18.17 0.11 -3.04
N LEU A 114 18.14 1.17 -3.84
CA LEU A 114 19.21 2.17 -3.89
C LEU A 114 19.40 2.87 -2.55
N ALA A 115 18.32 3.30 -1.89
CA ALA A 115 18.38 3.96 -0.59
C ALA A 115 18.98 3.04 0.48
N LEU A 116 18.67 1.74 0.44
CA LEU A 116 19.25 0.76 1.36
C LEU A 116 20.72 0.43 1.07
N LEU A 117 21.14 0.49 -0.19
CA LEU A 117 22.54 0.25 -0.59
C LEU A 117 23.44 1.46 -0.33
N VAL A 118 22.93 2.66 -0.61
CA VAL A 118 23.67 3.92 -0.52
C VAL A 118 23.62 4.50 0.89
N GLY A 119 22.52 4.29 1.63
CA GLY A 119 22.34 4.79 3.00
C GLY A 119 23.49 4.43 3.96
N PRO A 120 24.01 3.18 3.97
CA PRO A 120 25.18 2.81 4.77
C PRO A 120 26.49 3.48 4.33
N VAL A 121 26.61 3.87 3.05
CA VAL A 121 27.83 4.42 2.46
C VAL A 121 27.96 5.92 2.68
N LEU A 122 26.84 6.66 2.68
CA LEU A 122 26.85 8.12 2.84
C LEU A 122 26.81 8.61 4.29
N GLY A 123 26.58 7.71 5.26
CA GLY A 123 26.44 8.07 6.68
C GLY A 123 25.19 8.91 6.96
N PRO A 124 24.80 9.09 8.24
CA PRO A 124 23.70 9.99 8.57
C PRO A 124 24.16 11.43 8.32
N MET A 125 23.49 12.14 7.41
CA MET A 125 23.54 13.61 7.38
C MET A 125 22.66 14.17 8.49
#